data_AF-X0T174-F1
#
_entry.id   AF-X0T174-F1
#
_cell.length_a   1.000
_cell.length_b   1.000
_cell.length_c   1.000
_cell.angle_alpha   90.00
_cell.angle_beta   90.00
_cell.angle_gamma   90.00
#
_symmetry.space_group_name_H-M   'P 1'
#
loop_
_entity.id
_entity.type
_entity.pdbx_description
1 polymer ?
#
loop_
_entity_poly.entity_id
_entity_poly.type
_entity_poly.pdbx_seq_one_letter_code
_entity_poly.pdbx_strand_id
1 'polypeptide(L)'
;MDTDTASFTILTPYPGTDIYEELKDQITEKDWSKYDGVHAVYKHPRIPRIEMQMWHIWAYISFYFRHRRSIAGFFRFLTNRKYGAQIASQAMSSRKI
;
A
#
# COMPACT_ATOMS: atom_id res chain seq x y z
N MET A 1 6.35 -20.55 5.97
CA MET A 1 6.43 -19.95 4.62
C MET A 1 6.91 -18.52 4.80
N ASP A 2 8.03 -18.16 4.19
CA ASP A 2 8.45 -16.76 4.12
C ASP A 2 7.67 -16.12 2.98
N THR A 3 6.69 -15.28 3.33
CA THR A 3 5.91 -14.52 2.37
C THR A 3 6.68 -13.23 2.06
N ASP A 4 7.21 -13.13 0.85
CA ASP A 4 7.97 -11.96 0.38
C ASP A 4 7.07 -10.81 -0.08
N THR A 5 5.81 -11.10 -0.42
CA THR A 5 4.84 -10.12 -0.94
C THR A 5 3.49 -10.25 -0.26
N ALA A 6 2.92 -9.11 0.10
CA ALA A 6 1.57 -9.02 0.65
C ALA A 6 0.83 -7.81 0.08
N SER A 7 -0.48 -7.97 -0.09
CA SER A 7 -1.40 -6.90 -0.43
C SER A 7 -2.39 -6.70 0.71
N PHE A 8 -2.56 -5.46 1.15
CA PHE A 8 -3.53 -5.08 2.15
C PHE A 8 -4.52 -4.12 1.51
N THR A 9 -5.81 -4.33 1.74
CA THR A 9 -6.85 -3.48 1.17
C THR A 9 -7.83 -3.03 2.24
N ILE A 10 -8.40 -1.85 2.04
CA ILE A 10 -9.56 -1.39 2.78
C ILE A 10 -10.81 -1.92 2.06
N LEU A 11 -11.79 -2.40 2.84
CA LEU A 11 -13.06 -2.87 2.30
C LEU A 11 -13.67 -1.81 1.38
N THR A 12 -13.84 -2.17 0.12
CA THR A 12 -14.44 -1.30 -0.91
C THR A 12 -15.75 -1.95 -1.37
N PRO A 13 -16.91 -1.38 -1.02
CA PRO A 13 -18.19 -1.87 -1.51
C PRO A 13 -18.37 -1.51 -2.99
N TYR A 14 -18.37 -2.51 -3.87
CA TYR A 14 -18.55 -2.30 -5.30
C TYR A 14 -20.02 -2.39 -5.71
N PRO A 15 -20.54 -1.52 -6.59
CA PRO A 15 -21.93 -1.59 -7.06
C PRO A 15 -22.27 -2.98 -7.61
N GLY A 16 -23.44 -3.49 -7.22
CA GLY A 16 -23.90 -4.84 -7.60
C GLY A 16 -23.37 -5.97 -6.71
N THR A 17 -22.66 -5.66 -5.61
CA THR A 17 -22.31 -6.63 -4.56
C THR A 17 -23.23 -6.51 -3.36
N ASP A 18 -23.47 -7.61 -2.64
CA ASP A 18 -24.31 -7.60 -1.44
C ASP A 18 -23.79 -6.62 -0.37
N ILE A 19 -22.46 -6.52 -0.25
CA ILE A 19 -21.83 -5.60 0.69
C ILE A 19 -22.09 -4.13 0.34
N TYR A 20 -22.28 -3.81 -0.94
CA TYR A 20 -22.66 -2.46 -1.36
C TYR A 20 -24.07 -2.14 -0.92
N GLU A 21 -25.02 -3.06 -1.06
CA GLU A 21 -26.39 -2.84 -0.59
C GLU A 21 -26.48 -2.69 0.93
N GLU A 22 -25.66 -3.45 1.68
CA GLU A 22 -25.58 -3.34 3.13
C GLU A 22 -24.99 -2.00 3.59
N LEU A 23 -23.98 -1.49 2.88
CA LEU A 23 -23.23 -0.29 3.28
C LEU A 23 -23.64 0.99 2.54
N LYS A 24 -24.61 0.95 1.61
CA LYS A 24 -24.93 2.09 0.73
C LYS A 24 -25.20 3.40 1.47
N ASP A 25 -25.88 3.34 2.60
CA ASP A 25 -26.21 4.52 3.43
C ASP A 25 -24.99 5.05 4.19
N GLN A 26 -23.92 4.26 4.28
CA GLN A 26 -22.64 4.61 4.90
C GLN A 26 -21.60 5.06 3.89
N ILE A 27 -21.86 4.94 2.57
CA ILE A 27 -20.93 5.39 1.54
C ILE A 27 -20.81 6.91 1.59
N THR A 28 -19.57 7.39 1.73
CA THR A 28 -19.24 8.82 1.82
C THR A 28 -18.57 9.36 0.56
N GLU A 29 -18.06 8.47 -0.30
CA GLU A 29 -17.31 8.83 -1.49
C GLU A 29 -18.11 8.55 -2.76
N LYS A 30 -18.25 9.57 -3.61
CA LYS A 30 -19.00 9.50 -4.88
C LYS A 30 -18.07 9.37 -6.09
N ASP A 31 -16.80 9.69 -5.91
CA ASP A 31 -15.78 9.54 -6.95
C ASP A 31 -15.36 8.08 -7.06
N TRP A 32 -15.82 7.43 -8.14
CA TRP A 32 -15.50 6.04 -8.45
C TRP A 32 -14.01 5.77 -8.64
N SER A 33 -13.20 6.79 -8.97
CA SER A 33 -11.74 6.61 -9.10
C SER A 33 -11.06 6.21 -7.79
N LYS A 34 -11.73 6.43 -6.66
CA LYS A 34 -11.24 6.06 -5.31
C LYS A 34 -11.68 4.66 -4.86
N TYR A 35 -12.42 3.91 -5.68
CA TYR A 35 -12.83 2.54 -5.34
C TYR A 35 -11.73 1.53 -5.69
N ASP A 36 -10.52 1.80 -5.21
CA ASP A 36 -9.27 1.11 -5.58
C ASP A 36 -8.74 0.14 -4.51
N GLY A 37 -9.48 -0.05 -3.41
CA GLY A 37 -9.03 -0.87 -2.29
C GLY A 37 -8.00 -0.18 -1.38
N VAL A 38 -7.65 1.07 -1.64
CA VAL A 38 -6.74 1.87 -0.82
C VAL A 38 -7.51 2.99 -0.11
N HIS A 39 -8.51 3.57 -0.77
CA HIS A 39 -9.30 4.63 -0.15
C HIS A 39 -10.45 4.07 0.68
N ALA A 40 -10.55 4.53 1.92
CA ALA A 40 -11.76 4.39 2.72
C ALA A 40 -12.89 5.24 2.07
N VAL A 41 -13.84 4.56 1.43
CA VAL A 41 -14.98 5.14 0.70
C VAL A 41 -16.28 5.17 1.51
N TYR A 42 -16.34 4.47 2.64
CA TYR A 42 -17.51 4.42 3.53
C TYR A 42 -17.15 4.81 4.97
N LYS A 43 -18.15 5.18 5.76
CA LYS A 43 -18.03 5.51 7.17
C LYS A 43 -18.22 4.26 8.03
N HIS A 44 -17.13 3.71 8.55
CA HIS A 44 -17.18 2.61 9.50
C HIS A 44 -17.79 3.07 10.84
N PRO A 45 -18.65 2.28 11.52
CA PRO A 45 -19.39 2.70 12.71
C PRO A 45 -18.51 3.03 13.92
N ARG A 46 -17.30 2.46 14.00
CA ARG A 46 -16.39 2.62 15.14
C ARG A 46 -15.00 3.15 14.79
N ILE A 47 -14.64 3.15 13.51
CA ILE A 47 -13.27 3.47 13.09
C ILE A 47 -13.35 4.71 12.20
N PRO A 48 -12.71 5.83 12.60
CA PRO A 48 -12.61 7.01 11.76
C PRO A 48 -11.89 6.72 10.44
N ARG A 49 -12.26 7.46 9.39
CA ARG A 49 -11.62 7.35 8.07
C ARG A 49 -10.10 7.49 8.12
N ILE A 50 -9.60 8.43 8.93
CA ILE A 50 -8.17 8.68 9.07
C ILE A 50 -7.44 7.50 9.70
N GLU A 51 -8.05 6.84 10.69
CA GLU A 51 -7.46 5.67 11.36
C GLU A 51 -7.39 4.48 10.41
N MET A 52 -8.43 4.24 9.60
CA MET A 52 -8.41 3.19 8.57
C MET A 52 -7.23 3.39 7.59
N GLN A 53 -6.99 4.63 7.17
CA GLN A 53 -5.86 4.98 6.32
C GLN A 53 -4.51 4.78 7.02
N MET A 54 -4.40 5.21 8.27
CA MET A 54 -3.19 5.03 9.06
C MET A 54 -2.85 3.56 9.26
N TRP A 55 -3.84 2.71 9.54
CA TRP A 55 -3.63 1.26 9.70
C TRP A 55 -3.25 0.59 8.39
N HIS A 56 -3.83 1.02 7.26
CA HIS A 56 -3.43 0.53 5.94
C HIS A 56 -1.95 0.82 5.66
N ILE A 57 -1.52 2.07 5.85
CA ILE A 57 -0.11 2.47 5.74
C ILE A 57 0.76 1.66 6.72
N TRP A 58 0.33 1.55 7.98
CA TRP A 58 1.08 0.86 9.02
C TRP A 58 1.23 -0.64 8.72
N ALA A 59 0.24 -1.30 8.14
CA ALA A 59 0.32 -2.70 7.73
C ALA A 59 1.41 -2.90 6.67
N TYR A 60 1.46 -2.04 5.65
CA TYR A 60 2.51 -2.07 4.64
C TYR A 60 3.89 -1.79 5.24
N ILE A 61 4.04 -0.74 6.04
CA ILE A 61 5.32 -0.41 6.69
C ILE A 61 5.77 -1.59 7.55
N SER A 62 4.90 -2.10 8.40
CA SER A 62 5.23 -3.18 9.33
C SER A 62 5.60 -4.47 8.59
N PHE A 63 4.96 -4.78 7.47
CA PHE A 63 5.26 -5.96 6.68
C PHE A 63 6.59 -5.83 5.92
N TYR A 64 6.77 -4.75 5.15
CA TYR A 64 7.94 -4.59 4.27
C TYR A 64 9.21 -4.18 5.02
N PHE A 65 9.08 -3.50 6.16
CA PHE A 65 10.20 -3.20 7.05
C PHE A 65 10.39 -4.25 8.17
N ARG A 66 9.62 -5.35 8.17
CA ARG A 66 9.73 -6.42 9.18
C ARG A 66 11.13 -7.02 9.29
N HIS A 67 11.83 -7.13 8.16
CA HIS A 67 13.12 -7.80 8.13
C HIS A 67 14.28 -6.81 8.27
N ARG A 68 15.15 -7.02 9.28
CA ARG A 68 16.41 -6.28 9.47
C ARG A 68 17.24 -6.09 8.20
N ARG A 69 17.16 -7.03 7.25
CA ARG A 69 17.85 -6.98 5.96
C ARG A 69 17.26 -5.92 5.02
N SER A 70 15.93 -5.78 4.98
CA SER A 70 15.24 -4.75 4.19
C SER A 70 15.55 -3.35 4.72
N ILE A 71 15.52 -3.19 6.04
CA ILE A 71 15.92 -1.94 6.71
C ILE A 71 17.39 -1.60 6.41
N ALA A 72 18.30 -2.56 6.62
CA ALA A 72 19.73 -2.36 6.35
C ALA A 72 20.00 -2.02 4.87
N GLY A 73 19.28 -2.65 3.94
CA GLY A 73 19.35 -2.33 2.51
C GLY A 73 18.92 -0.91 2.19
N PHE A 74 17.80 -0.45 2.76
CA PHE A 74 17.30 0.91 2.62
C PHE A 74 18.28 1.95 3.20
N PHE A 75 18.80 1.73 4.40
CA PHE A 75 19.79 2.63 5.01
C PHE A 75 21.11 2.63 4.24
N ARG A 76 21.57 1.49 3.71
CA ARG A 76 22.75 1.41 2.84
C ARG A 76 22.56 2.20 1.54
N PHE A 77 21.34 2.21 0.99
CA PHE A 77 21.00 3.01 -0.19
C PHE A 77 21.01 4.51 0.11
N LEU A 78 20.39 4.94 1.22
CA LEU A 78 20.29 6.36 1.59
C LEU A 78 21.64 6.97 2.01
N THR A 79 22.51 6.19 2.66
CA THR A 79 23.77 6.72 3.23
C THR A 79 24.92 6.78 2.25
N ASN A 80 24.81 6.18 1.05
CA ASN A 80 25.97 5.91 0.21
C ASN A 80 25.78 6.42 -1.24
N ARG A 81 26.26 7.66 -1.52
CA ARG A 81 26.23 8.33 -2.85
C ARG A 81 26.79 7.49 -4.01
N LYS A 82 27.65 6.50 -3.71
CA LYS A 82 28.26 5.60 -4.71
C LYS A 82 27.34 4.44 -5.14
N TYR A 83 26.41 4.00 -4.30
CA TYR A 83 25.49 2.89 -4.60
C TYR A 83 24.43 3.28 -5.64
N GLY A 84 23.91 4.51 -5.59
CA GLY A 84 22.97 5.03 -6.59
C GLY A 84 23.57 5.08 -8.00
N ALA A 85 24.87 5.40 -8.11
CA ALA A 85 25.59 5.41 -9.39
C ALA A 85 25.79 3.99 -9.96
N GLN A 86 25.97 2.97 -9.12
CA GLN A 86 26.12 1.57 -9.56
C GLN A 86 24.81 0.92 -9.99
N ILE A 87 23.69 1.19 -9.31
CA ILE A 87 22.38 0.70 -9.74
C ILE A 87 21.95 1.41 -11.04
N ALA A 88 22.21 2.71 -11.16
CA ALA A 88 21.95 3.44 -12.40
C ALA A 88 22.78 2.89 -13.58
N SER A 89 24.04 2.52 -13.36
CA SER A 89 24.88 1.91 -14.40
C SER A 89 24.44 0.49 -14.76
N GLN A 90 24.02 -0.33 -13.79
CA GLN A 90 23.44 -1.66 -14.04
C GLN A 90 22.09 -1.58 -14.79
N ALA A 91 21.22 -0.65 -14.40
CA ALA A 91 19.92 -0.45 -15.06
C ALA A 91 20.07 0.08 -16.50
N MET A 92 21.06 0.94 -16.75
CA MET A 92 21.39 1.39 -18.11
C MET A 92 22.04 0.32 -18.98
N SER A 93 22.82 -0.61 -18.39
CA SER A 93 23.42 -1.73 -19.12
C SER A 93 22.40 -2.80 -19.53
N SER A 94 21.33 -2.97 -18.76
CA SER A 94 20.30 -4.00 -19.02
C SER A 94 19.28 -3.59 -20.10
N ARG A 95 19.34 -2.35 -20.61
CA ARG A 95 18.45 -1.81 -21.65
C ARG A 95 19.02 -1.96 -23.07
N LYS A 96 20.16 -2.66 -23.20
CA LYS A 96 20.90 -2.87 -24.44
C LYS A 96 20.91 -4.36 -24.81
N ILE A 97 19.71 -4.94 -24.94
CA ILE A 97 19.44 -6.18 -25.67
C ILE A 97 18.16 -5.92 -26.48
#